data_AF-A0AAE0KJC7-F1
#
_entry.id   AF-A0AAE0KJC7-F1
#
_cell.length_a   1.000
_cell.length_b   1.000
_cell.length_c   1.000
_cell.angle_alpha   90.00
_cell.angle_beta   90.00
_cell.angle_gamma   90.00
#
_symmetry.space_group_name_H-M   'P 1'
#
loop_
_entity.id
_entity.type
_entity.pdbx_description
1 polymer ?
#
loop_
_entity_poly.entity_id
_entity_poly.type
_entity_poly.pdbx_seq_one_letter_code
_entity_poly.pdbx_strand_id
1 'polypeptide(L)'
;MPSTEISCNVAVEGTESVWYGKLVVDKIRYKDDDSPVTINKFLGFAFKSPIHTEKFTFEINGDLGTDPDRYTKSFTLSAGRMPSGTVAIDCAAAPDQALAHSLQPVFFERGNQTRLWDVPGQYTPYALPVGNYKVTAGEMANPDETLVSVARVSLGTITSRVGTDKSVEGSGTPTTLELNTVRGANLKVRGFPDFLSFGGLSDLVDPTGKDFIAARASSVYKYAGNDGKGDPSGYLTDDQATTKTIQLAADIESSTGGGDQVLPVMISYHSFGNLILSLTLANKHGKKSVPTGYIVNPDFLGACQQQNIASTYHTPARRPLTKALKNRNITGTTAAAIPAEITDTIRGHVLAVNWLFLTLAKSLTFGWQVKLWGLGSGRWLYSRDPKDNPIAMTKRTAEYVRLVGAYNNRNPSSSIYQPGFLAVDRYEADDFTIRGYANGWSFSSCEWLRFYAFCGALSLDHQMPVMPWQILAS
;
A
#
# COMPACT_ATOMS: atom_id res chain seq x y z
N MET A 1 -0.44 32.43 -76.99
CA MET A 1 -0.12 31.14 -76.32
C MET A 1 -1.10 30.99 -75.19
N PRO A 2 -1.69 29.80 -74.94
CA PRO A 2 -2.57 29.65 -73.79
C PRO A 2 -1.74 29.87 -72.53
N SER A 3 -2.21 30.76 -71.67
CA SER A 3 -1.63 31.05 -70.36
C SER A 3 -1.51 29.76 -69.54
N THR A 4 -0.33 29.56 -68.96
CA THR A 4 0.05 28.37 -68.21
C THR A 4 -0.20 28.51 -66.71
N GLU A 5 -0.76 29.63 -66.25
CA GLU A 5 -0.82 29.93 -64.82
C GLU A 5 -2.14 29.48 -64.19
N ILE A 6 -2.03 28.51 -63.28
CA ILE A 6 -3.16 27.90 -62.57
C ILE A 6 -3.36 28.64 -61.23
N SER A 7 -4.62 28.90 -60.88
CA SER A 7 -5.02 29.29 -59.52
C SER A 7 -5.71 28.13 -58.82
N CYS A 8 -5.57 28.08 -57.49
CA CYS A 8 -6.30 27.14 -56.62
C CYS A 8 -6.41 27.75 -55.23
N ASN A 9 -7.38 27.29 -54.44
CA ASN A 9 -7.36 27.53 -53.01
C ASN A 9 -6.71 26.35 -52.31
N VAL A 10 -5.90 26.65 -51.31
CA VAL A 10 -5.26 25.64 -50.47
C VAL A 10 -5.61 25.99 -49.03
N ALA A 11 -6.27 25.06 -48.35
CA ALA A 11 -6.65 25.18 -46.96
C ALA A 11 -6.23 23.92 -46.19
N VAL A 12 -5.99 24.07 -44.90
CA VAL A 12 -5.86 22.95 -43.98
C VAL A 12 -7.15 22.90 -43.17
N GLU A 13 -8.01 21.93 -43.43
CA GLU A 13 -9.27 21.75 -42.72
C GLU A 13 -9.15 20.65 -41.66
N GLY A 14 -9.84 20.85 -40.53
CA GLY A 14 -9.89 19.87 -39.43
C GLY A 14 -8.53 19.59 -38.81
N THR A 15 -8.11 20.42 -37.85
CA THR A 15 -6.97 20.06 -36.99
C THR A 15 -7.47 19.09 -35.92
N GLU A 16 -7.36 17.78 -36.17
CA GLU A 16 -7.50 16.79 -35.08
C GLU A 16 -6.40 17.01 -34.02
N SER A 17 -5.28 17.65 -34.41
CA SER A 17 -4.31 18.29 -33.51
C SER A 17 -3.41 19.26 -34.28
N VAL A 18 -2.45 19.91 -33.62
CA VAL A 18 -1.39 20.70 -34.28
C VAL A 18 -0.44 19.87 -35.17
N TRP A 19 -0.55 18.54 -35.16
CA TRP A 19 0.27 17.61 -35.96
C TRP A 19 -0.54 16.81 -37.01
N TYR A 20 -1.86 16.92 -37.00
CA TYR A 20 -2.76 16.21 -37.92
C TYR A 20 -3.71 17.21 -38.55
N GLY A 21 -3.73 17.28 -39.87
CA GLY A 21 -4.64 18.13 -40.62
C GLY A 21 -4.93 17.56 -41.99
N LYS A 22 -6.11 17.86 -42.53
CA LYS A 22 -6.47 17.53 -43.90
C LYS A 22 -6.06 18.68 -44.80
N LEU A 23 -5.12 18.44 -45.73
CA LEU A 23 -4.85 19.41 -46.79
C LEU A 23 -5.95 19.31 -47.84
N VAL A 24 -6.70 20.39 -48.02
CA VAL A 24 -7.75 20.52 -49.02
C VAL A 24 -7.26 21.49 -50.09
N VAL A 25 -7.24 21.02 -51.34
CA VAL A 25 -6.98 21.86 -52.50
C VAL A 25 -8.26 21.88 -53.33
N ASP A 26 -8.83 23.06 -53.52
CA ASP A 26 -10.08 23.25 -54.27
C ASP A 26 -9.96 24.35 -55.33
N LYS A 27 -10.97 24.42 -56.20
CA LYS A 27 -11.10 25.43 -57.28
C LYS A 27 -9.84 25.58 -58.14
N ILE A 28 -9.26 24.47 -58.60
CA ILE A 28 -8.15 24.47 -59.55
C ILE A 28 -8.65 24.96 -60.93
N ARG A 29 -8.26 26.16 -61.33
CA ARG A 29 -8.76 26.87 -62.54
C ARG A 29 -7.64 27.58 -63.28
N TYR A 30 -7.83 27.84 -64.58
CA TYR A 30 -6.94 28.74 -65.32
C TYR A 30 -7.20 30.19 -64.89
N LYS A 31 -6.13 30.93 -64.57
CA LYS A 31 -6.26 32.32 -64.07
C LYS A 31 -6.96 33.26 -65.04
N ASP A 32 -6.81 33.00 -66.34
CA ASP A 32 -7.22 33.94 -67.39
C ASP A 32 -8.72 33.92 -67.66
N ASP A 33 -9.37 32.77 -67.54
CA ASP A 33 -10.78 32.57 -67.93
C ASP A 33 -11.62 31.85 -66.87
N ASP A 34 -11.04 31.55 -65.70
CA ASP A 34 -11.65 30.83 -64.59
C ASP A 34 -12.22 29.45 -64.99
N SER A 35 -11.78 28.91 -66.14
CA SER A 35 -12.23 27.61 -66.62
C SER A 35 -11.59 26.47 -65.81
N PRO A 36 -12.30 25.34 -65.61
CA PRO A 36 -11.75 24.20 -64.90
C PRO A 36 -10.51 23.63 -65.59
N VAL A 37 -9.46 23.35 -64.81
CA VAL A 37 -8.28 22.66 -65.34
C VAL A 37 -8.61 21.19 -65.54
N THR A 38 -8.47 20.70 -66.78
CA THR A 38 -8.58 19.26 -67.07
C THR A 38 -7.20 18.61 -66.94
N ILE A 39 -7.05 17.71 -65.98
CA ILE A 39 -5.77 17.06 -65.66
C ILE A 39 -5.71 15.71 -66.36
N ASN A 40 -5.07 15.66 -67.52
CA ASN A 40 -5.04 14.47 -68.37
C ASN A 40 -3.88 13.50 -68.08
N LYS A 41 -3.01 13.83 -67.12
CA LYS A 41 -1.83 13.03 -66.74
C LYS A 41 -1.59 13.07 -65.23
N PHE A 42 -0.69 13.92 -64.76
CA PHE A 42 -0.26 13.95 -63.36
C PHE A 42 -0.52 15.30 -62.73
N LEU A 43 -1.01 15.29 -61.49
CA LEU A 43 -1.02 16.45 -60.59
C LEU A 43 0.03 16.21 -59.50
N GLY A 44 1.13 16.96 -59.56
CA GLY A 44 2.18 16.92 -58.55
C GLY A 44 2.00 18.05 -57.53
N PHE A 45 2.13 17.72 -56.24
CA PHE A 45 2.18 18.72 -55.18
C PHE A 45 3.59 18.79 -54.60
N ALA A 46 4.17 19.99 -54.59
CA ALA A 46 5.41 20.26 -53.86
C ALA A 46 5.07 20.87 -52.51
N PHE A 47 5.07 20.04 -51.46
CA PHE A 47 4.95 20.54 -50.09
C PHE A 47 6.33 20.89 -49.55
N LYS A 48 6.48 22.10 -48.99
CA LYS A 48 7.69 22.50 -48.28
C LYS A 48 7.39 22.53 -46.78
N SER A 49 7.80 21.47 -46.08
CA SER A 49 7.68 21.40 -44.62
C SER A 49 8.51 22.51 -43.96
N PRO A 50 8.00 23.18 -42.91
CA PRO A 50 8.78 24.16 -42.14
C PRO A 50 9.92 23.52 -41.33
N ILE A 51 10.01 22.19 -41.21
CA ILE A 51 11.08 21.47 -40.49
C ILE A 51 11.72 20.43 -41.42
N HIS A 52 13.06 20.39 -41.46
CA HIS A 52 13.87 19.49 -42.30
C HIS A 52 13.42 18.03 -42.21
N THR A 53 12.66 17.58 -43.21
CA THR A 53 12.41 16.17 -43.53
C THR A 53 12.22 16.04 -45.04
N GLU A 54 12.59 14.87 -45.55
CA GLU A 54 12.84 14.53 -46.96
C GLU A 54 11.64 14.79 -47.90
N LYS A 55 11.94 15.01 -49.19
CA LYS A 55 10.93 15.12 -50.24
C LYS A 55 10.24 13.76 -50.42
N PHE A 56 8.93 13.70 -50.20
CA PHE A 56 8.10 12.58 -50.64
C PHE A 56 7.30 12.97 -51.88
N THR A 57 7.28 12.09 -52.88
CA THR A 57 6.47 12.23 -54.09
C THR A 57 5.53 11.03 -54.15
N PHE A 58 4.24 11.28 -54.38
CA PHE A 58 3.24 10.24 -54.62
C PHE A 58 2.67 10.41 -56.02
N GLU A 59 2.55 9.30 -56.74
CA GLU A 59 1.93 9.25 -58.06
C GLU A 59 0.46 8.82 -57.90
N ILE A 60 -0.47 9.61 -58.42
CA ILE A 60 -1.88 9.22 -58.52
C ILE A 60 -2.12 8.77 -59.96
N ASN A 61 -2.46 7.49 -60.15
CA ASN A 61 -2.80 6.92 -61.46
C ASN A 61 -4.33 6.73 -61.56
N GLY A 62 -5.07 7.83 -61.71
CA GLY A 62 -6.53 7.82 -61.79
C GLY A 62 -7.12 9.15 -62.25
N ASP A 63 -8.32 9.10 -62.84
CA ASP A 63 -9.09 10.27 -63.26
C ASP A 63 -9.69 10.99 -62.03
N LEU A 64 -9.31 12.25 -61.84
CA LEU A 64 -9.75 13.11 -60.72
C LEU A 64 -11.08 13.85 -61.03
N GLY A 65 -11.60 13.74 -62.25
CA GLY A 65 -12.75 14.53 -62.72
C GLY A 65 -14.12 14.09 -62.16
N THR A 66 -14.25 12.85 -61.66
CA THR A 66 -15.56 12.27 -61.31
C THR A 66 -15.83 12.12 -59.81
N ASP A 67 -14.81 11.99 -58.96
CA ASP A 67 -14.97 11.80 -57.50
C ASP A 67 -13.71 12.25 -56.72
N PRO A 68 -13.53 13.57 -56.53
CA PRO A 68 -12.37 14.11 -55.80
C PRO A 68 -12.38 13.74 -54.30
N ASP A 69 -13.54 13.47 -53.71
CA ASP A 69 -13.68 13.15 -52.28
C ASP A 69 -13.07 11.78 -51.92
N ARG A 70 -13.11 10.82 -52.84
CA ARG A 70 -12.46 9.51 -52.68
C ARG A 70 -10.96 9.62 -52.43
N TYR A 71 -10.29 10.57 -53.10
CA TYR A 71 -8.84 10.72 -53.00
C TYR A 71 -8.42 11.49 -51.75
N THR A 72 -9.18 12.51 -51.33
CA THR A 72 -8.88 13.26 -50.09
C THR A 72 -8.99 12.43 -48.80
N LYS A 73 -9.62 11.24 -48.87
CA LYS A 73 -9.73 10.27 -47.77
C LYS A 73 -8.71 9.12 -47.84
N SER A 74 -7.91 9.05 -48.90
CA SER A 74 -7.13 7.85 -49.26
C SER A 74 -5.67 7.85 -48.79
N PHE A 75 -5.20 8.91 -48.14
CA PHE A 75 -3.85 8.96 -47.57
C PHE A 75 -3.86 9.46 -46.12
N THR A 76 -3.02 8.84 -45.31
CA THR A 76 -2.74 9.24 -43.92
C THR A 76 -1.23 9.36 -43.77
N LEU A 77 -0.75 10.51 -43.32
CA LEU A 77 0.67 10.70 -42.98
C LEU A 77 0.88 10.34 -41.51
N SER A 78 1.97 9.63 -41.20
CA SER A 78 2.35 9.29 -39.82
C SER A 78 3.86 9.50 -39.64
N ALA A 79 4.26 10.23 -38.59
CA ALA A 79 5.66 10.44 -38.27
C ALA A 79 6.28 9.17 -37.65
N GLY A 80 7.44 8.73 -38.15
CA GLY A 80 8.12 7.51 -37.71
C GLY A 80 8.71 7.55 -36.28
N ARG A 81 8.74 8.72 -35.64
CA ARG A 81 9.15 8.88 -34.23
C ARG A 81 8.41 10.05 -33.60
N MET A 82 7.72 9.80 -32.48
CA MET A 82 7.11 10.90 -31.72
C MET A 82 8.21 11.80 -31.15
N PRO A 83 8.08 13.13 -31.26
CA PRO A 83 9.02 14.03 -30.61
C PRO A 83 8.91 13.87 -29.08
N SER A 84 10.02 14.06 -28.37
CA SER A 84 10.11 13.96 -26.91
C SER A 84 10.50 15.30 -26.31
N GLY A 85 9.82 15.69 -25.23
CA GLY A 85 10.30 16.73 -24.32
C GLY A 85 11.21 16.12 -23.23
N THR A 86 11.80 16.99 -22.41
CA THR A 86 12.55 16.57 -21.22
C THR A 86 11.71 16.82 -19.98
N VAL A 87 11.57 15.80 -19.14
CA VAL A 87 11.01 15.91 -17.79
C VAL A 87 12.16 15.76 -16.82
N ALA A 88 12.33 16.72 -15.92
CA ALA A 88 13.29 16.59 -14.85
C ALA A 88 12.58 15.98 -13.64
N ILE A 89 13.18 14.94 -13.05
CA ILE A 89 12.69 14.36 -11.81
C ILE A 89 13.70 14.71 -10.73
N ASP A 90 13.26 15.50 -9.75
CA ASP A 90 14.03 15.81 -8.56
C ASP A 90 13.59 14.84 -7.46
N CYS A 91 14.28 13.71 -7.37
CA CYS A 91 14.03 12.72 -6.35
C CYS A 91 14.94 12.98 -5.15
N ALA A 92 14.34 13.15 -3.97
CA ALA A 92 15.11 13.21 -2.74
C ALA A 92 15.97 11.94 -2.57
N ALA A 93 17.10 12.09 -1.88
CA ALA A 93 17.92 10.96 -1.46
C ALA A 93 17.08 9.98 -0.62
N ALA A 94 17.42 8.69 -0.70
CA ALA A 94 16.72 7.65 0.04
C ALA A 94 16.65 7.99 1.55
N PRO A 95 15.49 7.85 2.18
CA PRO A 95 15.28 8.32 3.56
C PRO A 95 15.90 7.39 4.62
N ASP A 96 16.51 6.27 4.20
CA ASP A 96 17.22 5.31 5.04
C ASP A 96 18.44 4.75 4.29
N GLN A 97 19.56 4.52 5.00
CA GLN A 97 20.79 3.99 4.41
C GLN A 97 20.60 2.58 3.82
N ALA A 98 19.70 1.76 4.38
CA ALA A 98 19.38 0.45 3.83
C ALA A 98 18.72 0.51 2.44
N LEU A 99 18.26 1.70 2.02
CA LEU A 99 17.69 1.99 0.70
C LEU A 99 18.64 2.80 -0.19
N ALA A 100 19.87 3.10 0.25
CA ALA A 100 20.79 4.00 -0.47
C ALA A 100 21.16 3.51 -1.88
N HIS A 101 20.99 2.22 -2.16
CA HIS A 101 21.25 1.60 -3.46
C HIS A 101 19.97 1.25 -4.24
N SER A 102 18.80 1.49 -3.66
CA SER A 102 17.52 1.25 -4.30
C SER A 102 17.15 2.42 -5.22
N LEU A 103 16.57 2.12 -6.38
CA LEU A 103 16.06 3.11 -7.32
C LEU A 103 14.55 3.30 -7.10
N GLN A 104 14.07 4.53 -7.25
CA GLN A 104 12.66 4.87 -7.09
C GLN A 104 11.91 4.59 -8.40
N PRO A 105 10.98 3.61 -8.45
CA PRO A 105 10.16 3.40 -9.64
C PRO A 105 9.17 4.55 -9.82
N VAL A 106 9.09 5.11 -11.04
CA VAL A 106 8.14 6.16 -11.42
C VAL A 106 7.44 5.76 -12.73
N PHE A 107 6.11 5.82 -12.72
CA PHE A 107 5.25 5.45 -13.82
C PHE A 107 4.63 6.68 -14.48
N PHE A 108 4.75 6.75 -15.79
CA PHE A 108 4.09 7.74 -16.65
C PHE A 108 3.05 7.01 -17.52
N GLU A 109 1.78 7.25 -17.24
CA GLU A 109 0.64 6.61 -17.91
C GLU A 109 0.00 7.57 -18.93
N ARG A 110 -0.10 7.15 -20.19
CA ARG A 110 -0.78 7.88 -21.28
C ARG A 110 -1.70 6.93 -22.04
N GLY A 111 -3.01 7.00 -21.78
CA GLY A 111 -3.96 6.01 -22.29
C GLY A 111 -3.59 4.61 -21.81
N ASN A 112 -3.44 3.65 -22.72
CA ASN A 112 -3.03 2.28 -22.40
C ASN A 112 -1.50 2.08 -22.38
N GLN A 113 -0.72 3.15 -22.49
CA GLN A 113 0.74 3.09 -22.48
C GLN A 113 1.29 3.48 -21.12
N THR A 114 2.14 2.62 -20.55
CA THR A 114 2.88 2.90 -19.33
C THR A 114 4.37 2.94 -19.63
N ARG A 115 5.06 3.95 -19.12
CA ARG A 115 6.52 4.06 -19.11
C ARG A 115 7.00 4.04 -17.66
N LEU A 116 7.97 3.17 -17.38
CA LEU A 116 8.61 3.04 -16.07
C LEU A 116 10.04 3.59 -16.16
N TRP A 117 10.42 4.40 -15.18
CA TRP A 117 11.81 4.77 -14.93
C TRP A 117 12.20 4.46 -13.50
N ASP A 118 13.39 3.90 -13.36
CA ASP A 118 14.06 3.75 -12.08
C ASP A 118 14.90 5.00 -11.84
N VAL A 119 14.46 5.80 -10.87
CA VAL A 119 14.99 7.14 -10.61
C VAL A 119 15.96 7.09 -9.43
N PRO A 120 17.22 7.53 -9.59
CA PRO A 120 18.14 7.65 -8.46
C PRO A 120 17.71 8.83 -7.57
N GLY A 121 18.12 8.82 -6.30
CA GLY A 121 17.83 9.89 -5.32
C GLY A 121 18.61 11.18 -5.57
N GLN A 122 18.49 11.73 -6.78
CA GLN A 122 19.10 12.96 -7.25
C GLN A 122 18.31 13.52 -8.44
N TYR A 123 18.53 14.79 -8.76
CA TYR A 123 18.00 15.41 -9.97
C TYR A 123 18.44 14.65 -11.23
N THR A 124 17.47 14.13 -12.00
CA THR A 124 17.74 13.35 -13.20
C THR A 124 16.80 13.74 -14.35
N PRO A 125 17.31 14.13 -15.54
CA PRO A 125 16.49 14.42 -16.70
C PRO A 125 16.14 13.15 -17.50
N TYR A 126 14.88 13.01 -17.91
CA TYR A 126 14.40 11.91 -18.74
C TYR A 126 13.69 12.42 -20.00
N ALA A 127 13.92 11.74 -21.13
CA ALA A 127 13.24 12.03 -22.37
C ALA A 127 11.84 11.38 -22.38
N LEU A 128 10.78 12.19 -22.38
CA LEU A 128 9.39 11.72 -22.41
C LEU A 128 8.72 12.13 -23.74
N PRO A 129 8.14 11.19 -24.51
CA PRO A 129 7.36 11.56 -25.70
C PRO A 129 6.29 12.58 -25.36
N VAL A 130 6.01 13.50 -26.28
CA VAL A 130 4.99 14.54 -26.07
C VAL A 130 3.63 13.94 -25.75
N GLY A 131 2.93 14.52 -24.79
CA GLY A 131 1.62 14.07 -24.38
C GLY A 131 1.29 14.40 -22.93
N ASN A 132 0.04 14.10 -22.56
CA ASN A 132 -0.46 14.22 -21.20
C ASN A 132 -0.25 12.88 -20.48
N TYR A 133 0.42 12.92 -19.34
CA TYR A 133 0.69 11.74 -18.54
C TYR A 133 0.08 11.92 -17.16
N LYS A 134 -0.53 10.85 -16.67
CA LYS A 134 -0.73 10.66 -15.24
C LYS A 134 0.56 10.08 -14.67
N VAL A 135 1.04 10.65 -13.57
CA VAL A 135 2.29 10.26 -12.95
C VAL A 135 2.01 9.63 -11.60
N THR A 136 2.61 8.46 -11.37
CA THR A 136 2.59 7.80 -10.06
C THR A 136 4.00 7.32 -9.72
N ALA A 137 4.30 7.18 -8.44
CA ALA A 137 5.53 6.56 -7.99
C ALA A 137 5.19 5.21 -7.33
N GLY A 138 6.00 4.20 -7.62
CA GLY A 138 5.91 2.92 -6.93
C GLY A 138 6.59 2.95 -5.57
N GLU A 139 6.61 1.81 -4.92
CA GLU A 139 7.35 1.63 -3.69
C GLU A 139 8.84 1.36 -3.98
N MET A 140 9.72 1.94 -3.18
CA MET A 140 11.15 1.63 -3.19
C MET A 140 11.43 0.65 -2.04
N ALA A 141 11.94 -0.53 -2.34
CA ALA A 141 12.25 -1.54 -1.34
C ALA A 141 13.75 -1.87 -1.31
N ASN A 142 14.25 -2.32 -0.17
CA ASN A 142 15.56 -2.97 -0.10
C ASN A 142 15.47 -4.40 -0.70
N PRO A 143 16.60 -5.07 -1.01
CA PRO A 143 16.58 -6.36 -1.70
C PRO A 143 15.82 -7.49 -0.99
N ASP A 144 15.67 -7.44 0.34
CA ASP A 144 14.89 -8.41 1.12
C ASP A 144 13.42 -7.98 1.33
N GLU A 145 12.99 -6.86 0.74
CA GLU A 145 11.66 -6.24 0.84
C GLU A 145 11.17 -6.00 2.28
N THR A 146 12.09 -5.97 3.24
CA THR A 146 11.75 -5.76 4.66
C THR A 146 11.71 -4.31 5.08
N LEU A 147 12.29 -3.41 4.28
CA LEU A 147 12.12 -1.97 4.42
C LEU A 147 11.64 -1.41 3.09
N VAL A 148 10.49 -0.76 3.14
CA VAL A 148 9.89 -0.10 1.99
C VAL A 148 9.81 1.40 2.23
N SER A 149 9.97 2.21 1.20
CA SER A 149 9.73 3.65 1.20
C SER A 149 8.69 3.99 0.13
N VAL A 150 7.82 4.93 0.44
CA VAL A 150 6.79 5.41 -0.48
C VAL A 150 7.18 6.81 -0.95
N ALA A 151 7.27 7.01 -2.27
CA ALA A 151 7.41 8.34 -2.85
C ALA A 151 6.06 8.98 -3.12
N ARG A 152 5.97 10.28 -2.80
CA ARG A 152 4.84 11.13 -3.20
C ARG A 152 5.28 12.04 -4.33
N VAL A 153 4.57 11.94 -5.46
CA VAL A 153 4.71 12.86 -6.60
C VAL A 153 4.10 14.21 -6.24
N SER A 154 4.84 15.32 -6.46
CA SER A 154 4.31 16.67 -6.26
C SER A 154 3.25 17.06 -7.29
N LEU A 155 3.31 16.45 -8.49
CA LEU A 155 2.39 16.67 -9.59
C LEU A 155 1.85 15.31 -10.09
N GLY A 156 0.56 15.06 -9.87
CA GLY A 156 -0.10 13.81 -10.32
C GLY A 156 -0.35 13.75 -11.84
N THR A 157 -0.19 14.86 -12.54
CA THR A 157 -0.29 14.94 -14.01
C THR A 157 0.75 15.89 -14.56
N ILE A 158 1.38 15.52 -15.67
CA ILE A 158 2.29 16.40 -16.41
C ILE A 158 1.94 16.42 -17.90
N THR A 159 2.31 17.51 -18.58
CA THR A 159 2.20 17.63 -20.03
C THR A 159 3.60 17.81 -20.61
N SER A 160 4.11 16.79 -21.32
CA SER A 160 5.36 16.91 -22.10
C SER A 160 5.05 17.60 -23.43
N ARG A 161 5.82 18.63 -23.80
CA ARG A 161 5.67 19.39 -25.06
C ARG A 161 7.01 19.46 -25.80
N VAL A 162 6.99 19.61 -27.13
CA VAL A 162 8.20 19.89 -27.92
C VAL A 162 8.56 21.35 -27.68
N GLY A 163 9.74 21.62 -27.12
CA GLY A 163 10.27 22.98 -27.11
C GLY A 163 10.85 23.30 -28.48
N THR A 164 10.22 24.20 -29.24
CA THR A 164 10.98 25.06 -30.15
C THR A 164 11.62 26.12 -29.25
N ASP A 165 12.94 26.26 -29.32
CA ASP A 165 13.79 27.18 -28.57
C ASP A 165 13.08 28.23 -27.70
N LYS A 166 13.26 28.12 -26.37
CA LYS A 166 12.96 29.15 -25.36
C LYS A 166 11.59 29.87 -25.48
N SER A 167 10.51 29.20 -25.09
CA SER A 167 9.43 29.82 -24.32
C SER A 167 8.34 28.80 -23.96
N VAL A 168 8.28 28.43 -22.69
CA VAL A 168 7.05 27.92 -22.05
C VAL A 168 6.39 29.15 -21.43
N GLU A 169 5.13 29.41 -21.75
CA GLU A 169 4.34 30.33 -20.93
C GLU A 169 4.27 29.76 -19.52
N GLY A 170 4.98 30.43 -18.62
CA GLY A 170 5.35 29.96 -17.28
C GLY A 170 6.82 29.57 -17.17
N SER A 171 7.72 30.55 -17.37
CA SER A 171 9.14 30.58 -16.96
C SER A 171 9.99 29.35 -17.28
N GLY A 172 10.77 29.42 -18.37
CA GLY A 172 12.15 28.92 -18.60
C GLY A 172 12.80 27.79 -17.79
N THR A 173 12.05 26.98 -17.07
CA THR A 173 12.50 25.95 -16.13
C THR A 173 11.84 24.65 -16.59
N PRO A 174 12.58 23.54 -16.71
CA PRO A 174 11.97 22.23 -16.92
C PRO A 174 10.83 22.02 -15.92
N THR A 175 9.74 21.37 -16.34
CA THR A 175 8.74 20.90 -15.37
C THR A 175 9.46 19.91 -14.45
N THR A 176 9.81 20.35 -13.25
CA THR A 176 10.42 19.53 -12.22
C THR A 176 9.32 18.76 -11.52
N LEU A 177 9.36 17.43 -11.63
CA LEU A 177 8.59 16.53 -10.79
C LEU A 177 9.38 16.29 -9.51
N GLU A 178 8.90 16.81 -8.39
CA GLU A 178 9.51 16.54 -7.08
C GLU A 178 8.95 15.24 -6.51
N LEU A 179 9.84 14.35 -6.05
CA LEU A 179 9.48 13.13 -5.33
C LEU A 179 9.90 13.25 -3.89
N ASN A 180 8.90 13.30 -3.00
CA ASN A 180 9.11 13.26 -1.57
C ASN A 180 9.01 11.80 -1.09
N THR A 181 10.14 11.18 -0.80
CA THR A 181 10.21 9.82 -0.23
C THR A 181 9.98 9.85 1.27
N VAL A 182 9.00 9.07 1.73
CA VAL A 182 8.76 8.85 3.16
C VAL A 182 9.28 7.46 3.50
N ARG A 183 10.13 7.37 4.53
CA ARG A 183 10.58 6.09 5.08
C ARG A 183 9.36 5.28 5.51
N GLY A 184 9.24 4.02 5.09
CA GLY A 184 8.24 3.11 5.62
C GLY A 184 8.72 2.34 6.84
N ALA A 185 7.88 1.46 7.35
CA ALA A 185 8.21 0.63 8.49
C ALA A 185 9.26 -0.43 8.12
N ASN A 186 10.12 -0.77 9.10
CA ASN A 186 10.82 -2.05 9.04
C ASN A 186 9.79 -3.14 9.36
N LEU A 187 9.59 -4.08 8.44
CA LEU A 187 8.58 -5.13 8.52
C LEU A 187 9.03 -6.35 9.34
N LYS A 188 10.30 -6.39 9.79
CA LYS A 188 10.81 -7.48 10.64
C LYS A 188 10.15 -7.47 12.01
N VAL A 189 9.43 -8.55 12.32
CA VAL A 189 8.88 -8.80 13.65
C VAL A 189 9.69 -9.90 14.32
N ARG A 190 10.15 -9.64 15.55
CA ARG A 190 10.86 -10.66 16.35
C ARG A 190 10.07 -11.96 16.41
N GLY A 191 10.72 -13.07 16.04
CA GLY A 191 10.15 -14.42 16.10
C GLY A 191 9.40 -14.87 14.85
N PHE A 192 8.94 -13.94 14.01
CA PHE A 192 8.42 -14.24 12.68
C PHE A 192 9.59 -14.35 11.68
N PRO A 193 9.42 -15.08 10.58
CA PRO A 193 10.42 -15.11 9.51
C PRO A 193 10.54 -13.74 8.82
N ASP A 194 11.62 -13.56 8.08
CA ASP A 194 11.95 -12.35 7.31
C ASP A 194 11.39 -12.37 5.87
N PHE A 195 10.46 -13.28 5.58
CA PHE A 195 9.72 -13.37 4.32
C PHE A 195 8.21 -13.33 4.58
N LEU A 196 7.43 -13.06 3.53
CA LEU A 196 5.97 -13.13 3.58
C LEU A 196 5.53 -14.54 3.95
N SER A 197 5.01 -14.69 5.16
CA SER A 197 4.60 -15.97 5.73
C SER A 197 3.14 -15.92 6.14
N PHE A 198 2.59 -17.12 6.33
CA PHE A 198 1.25 -17.29 6.89
C PHE A 198 1.30 -18.29 8.03
N GLY A 199 0.23 -18.27 8.81
CA GLY A 199 -0.03 -19.28 9.82
C GLY A 199 -1.51 -19.59 9.89
N GLY A 200 -1.86 -20.51 10.78
CA GLY A 200 -3.23 -21.00 10.93
C GLY A 200 -3.68 -20.99 12.38
N LEU A 201 -4.97 -20.80 12.59
CA LEU A 201 -5.60 -21.00 13.89
C LEU A 201 -5.75 -22.51 14.14
N SER A 202 -5.26 -22.98 15.28
CA SER A 202 -5.43 -24.37 15.71
C SER A 202 -6.52 -24.46 16.77
N ASP A 203 -7.35 -25.50 16.70
CA ASP A 203 -8.19 -25.92 17.81
C ASP A 203 -7.47 -26.88 18.76
N LEU A 204 -6.24 -27.31 18.41
CA LEU A 204 -5.40 -28.32 19.07
C LEU A 204 -5.96 -29.75 19.02
N VAL A 205 -6.88 -30.04 18.08
CA VAL A 205 -7.40 -31.40 17.87
C VAL A 205 -6.41 -32.28 17.11
N ASP A 206 -5.64 -31.71 16.19
CA ASP A 206 -4.50 -32.40 15.54
C ASP A 206 -3.18 -32.05 16.24
N PRO A 207 -2.67 -32.92 17.15
CA PRO A 207 -1.40 -32.69 17.82
C PRO A 207 -0.19 -32.94 16.90
N THR A 208 -0.38 -33.59 15.74
CA THR A 208 0.71 -33.84 14.79
C THR A 208 1.01 -32.63 13.92
N GLY A 209 0.05 -31.70 13.82
CA GLY A 209 0.17 -30.50 12.99
C GLY A 209 0.35 -30.81 11.51
N LYS A 210 -0.22 -31.92 11.03
CA LYS A 210 0.03 -32.41 9.66
C LYS A 210 -0.33 -31.37 8.61
N ASP A 211 -1.43 -30.66 8.80
CA ASP A 211 -1.87 -29.60 7.88
C ASP A 211 -0.93 -28.39 7.93
N PHE A 212 -0.42 -28.03 9.11
CA PHE A 212 0.59 -26.98 9.26
C PHE A 212 1.92 -27.34 8.57
N ILE A 213 2.34 -28.60 8.68
CA ILE A 213 3.53 -29.12 8.00
C ILE A 213 3.33 -29.08 6.49
N ALA A 214 2.20 -29.59 5.99
CA ALA A 214 1.88 -29.62 4.57
C ALA A 214 1.82 -28.20 3.98
N ALA A 215 1.30 -27.24 4.75
CA ALA A 215 1.24 -25.85 4.35
C ALA A 215 2.57 -25.09 4.56
N ARG A 216 3.58 -25.67 5.24
CA ARG A 216 4.80 -24.95 5.66
C ARG A 216 4.49 -23.67 6.43
N ALA A 217 3.49 -23.73 7.30
CA ALA A 217 3.08 -22.59 8.12
C ALA A 217 4.22 -22.13 9.03
N SER A 218 4.48 -20.82 9.08
CA SER A 218 5.53 -20.24 9.93
C SER A 218 5.01 -19.80 11.30
N SER A 219 3.71 -19.92 11.54
CA SER A 219 3.10 -19.64 12.83
C SER A 219 1.85 -20.48 13.10
N VAL A 220 1.62 -20.77 14.38
CA VAL A 220 0.43 -21.47 14.87
C VAL A 220 -0.27 -20.57 15.87
N TYR A 221 -1.53 -20.23 15.58
CA TYR A 221 -2.32 -19.34 16.42
C TYR A 221 -3.28 -20.13 17.31
N LYS A 222 -3.47 -19.68 18.55
CA LYS A 222 -4.48 -20.25 19.46
C LYS A 222 -5.01 -19.18 20.42
N TYR A 223 -6.31 -19.19 20.67
CA TYR A 223 -6.87 -18.39 21.77
C TYR A 223 -6.42 -18.95 23.12
N ALA A 224 -5.84 -18.08 23.96
CA ALA A 224 -5.33 -18.46 25.27
C ALA A 224 -6.47 -18.70 26.27
N GLY A 225 -6.19 -19.48 27.33
CA GLY A 225 -7.19 -19.86 28.33
C GLY A 225 -8.04 -21.06 27.93
N ASN A 226 -9.24 -21.16 28.49
CA ASN A 226 -10.07 -22.36 28.31
C ASN A 226 -10.91 -22.35 27.03
N ASP A 227 -11.48 -21.20 26.68
CA ASP A 227 -12.45 -21.07 25.59
C ASP A 227 -12.23 -19.84 24.69
N GLY A 228 -11.16 -19.09 24.93
CA GLY A 228 -10.82 -17.88 24.19
C GLY A 228 -11.69 -16.66 24.51
N LYS A 229 -12.55 -16.71 25.53
CA LYS A 229 -13.41 -15.59 25.94
C LYS A 229 -12.84 -14.75 27.09
N GLY A 230 -11.54 -14.90 27.37
CA GLY A 230 -10.84 -14.15 28.41
C GLY A 230 -11.00 -14.70 29.83
N ASP A 231 -11.72 -15.82 29.98
CA ASP A 231 -11.97 -16.52 31.24
C ASP A 231 -12.53 -15.60 32.35
N PRO A 232 -13.70 -14.98 32.13
CA PRO A 232 -14.22 -13.93 33.02
C PRO A 232 -14.58 -14.44 34.43
N SER A 233 -14.72 -15.76 34.61
CA SER A 233 -15.10 -16.40 35.87
C SER A 233 -13.99 -16.44 36.92
N GLY A 234 -12.74 -16.12 36.58
CA GLY A 234 -11.68 -15.99 37.57
C GLY A 234 -10.26 -16.23 37.07
N TYR A 235 -9.34 -16.33 38.02
CA TYR A 235 -7.95 -16.65 37.73
C TYR A 235 -7.79 -18.14 37.50
N LEU A 236 -7.27 -18.50 36.33
CA LEU A 236 -6.99 -19.88 35.96
C LEU A 236 -5.84 -20.44 36.81
N THR A 237 -5.91 -21.72 37.12
CA THR A 237 -4.78 -22.45 37.74
C THR A 237 -3.74 -22.89 36.71
N ASP A 238 -4.15 -23.09 35.46
CA ASP A 238 -3.31 -23.51 34.33
C ASP A 238 -3.84 -22.91 33.01
N ASP A 239 -2.99 -22.84 31.99
CA ASP A 239 -3.34 -22.45 30.63
C ASP A 239 -2.74 -23.45 29.63
N GLN A 240 -3.50 -24.52 29.41
CA GLN A 240 -3.10 -25.60 28.50
C GLN A 240 -3.04 -25.15 27.05
N ALA A 241 -3.83 -24.15 26.66
CA ALA A 241 -3.78 -23.62 25.30
C ALA A 241 -2.39 -23.07 25.00
N THR A 242 -1.81 -22.31 25.94
CA THR A 242 -0.45 -21.77 25.80
C THR A 242 0.60 -22.87 25.70
N THR A 243 0.62 -23.82 26.65
CA THR A 243 1.67 -24.85 26.68
C THR A 243 1.58 -25.83 25.52
N LYS A 244 0.37 -26.26 25.12
CA LYS A 244 0.17 -27.17 23.99
C LYS A 244 0.47 -26.51 22.64
N THR A 245 0.17 -25.22 22.47
CA THR A 245 0.51 -24.51 21.22
C THR A 245 2.02 -24.37 21.05
N ILE A 246 2.75 -24.11 22.14
CA ILE A 246 4.23 -24.09 22.12
C ILE A 246 4.78 -25.46 21.74
N GLN A 247 4.23 -26.53 22.30
CA GLN A 247 4.64 -27.89 21.97
C GLN A 247 4.36 -28.22 20.50
N LEU A 248 3.14 -27.94 20.01
CA LEU A 248 2.75 -28.16 18.62
C LEU A 248 3.67 -27.43 17.64
N ALA A 249 4.01 -26.17 17.91
CA ALA A 249 4.96 -25.42 17.07
C ALA A 249 6.34 -26.09 17.01
N ALA A 250 6.86 -26.58 18.15
CA ALA A 250 8.13 -27.30 18.20
C ALA A 250 8.09 -28.65 17.46
N ASP A 251 6.95 -29.34 17.51
CA ASP A 251 6.74 -30.63 16.83
C ASP A 251 6.68 -30.45 15.30
N ILE A 252 6.02 -29.38 14.83
CA ILE A 252 5.99 -29.01 13.40
C ILE A 252 7.42 -28.73 12.89
N GLU A 253 8.20 -27.92 13.60
CA GLU A 253 9.60 -27.63 13.22
C GLU A 253 10.47 -28.87 13.16
N SER A 254 10.32 -29.75 14.15
CA SER A 254 11.07 -31.01 14.18
C SER A 254 10.74 -31.87 12.97
N SER A 255 9.49 -31.83 12.53
CA SER A 255 8.99 -32.59 11.37
C SER A 255 9.43 -32.02 10.02
N THR A 256 9.75 -30.73 9.93
CA THR A 256 10.29 -30.09 8.72
C THR A 256 11.82 -30.11 8.65
N GLY A 257 12.49 -30.83 9.56
CA GLY A 257 13.95 -30.92 9.60
C GLY A 257 14.64 -29.72 10.25
N GLY A 258 13.89 -28.89 11.00
CA GLY A 258 14.42 -27.76 11.77
C GLY A 258 14.85 -26.53 10.95
N GLY A 259 14.66 -26.55 9.63
CA GLY A 259 15.00 -25.43 8.75
C GLY A 259 13.98 -24.29 8.74
N ASP A 260 12.70 -24.61 8.97
CA ASP A 260 11.61 -23.64 8.97
C ASP A 260 11.21 -23.30 10.42
N GLN A 261 11.39 -22.05 10.85
CA GLN A 261 10.98 -21.62 12.19
C GLN A 261 9.45 -21.45 12.26
N VAL A 262 8.82 -22.03 13.29
CA VAL A 262 7.39 -21.91 13.58
C VAL A 262 7.17 -21.18 14.91
N LEU A 263 6.52 -20.03 14.85
CA LEU A 263 6.20 -19.22 16.03
C LEU A 263 4.81 -19.60 16.58
N PRO A 264 4.69 -20.10 17.82
CA PRO A 264 3.40 -20.17 18.48
C PRO A 264 2.92 -18.75 18.83
N VAL A 265 1.68 -18.41 18.51
CA VAL A 265 1.09 -17.09 18.74
C VAL A 265 -0.22 -17.21 19.52
N MET A 266 -0.26 -16.61 20.70
CA MET A 266 -1.43 -16.63 21.57
C MET A 266 -2.33 -15.42 21.33
N ILE A 267 -3.64 -15.64 21.21
CA ILE A 267 -4.64 -14.58 21.14
C ILE A 267 -5.26 -14.44 22.53
N SER A 268 -4.97 -13.33 23.23
CA SER A 268 -5.25 -13.19 24.66
C SER A 268 -6.33 -12.14 24.92
N TYR A 269 -7.51 -12.55 25.39
CA TYR A 269 -8.56 -11.67 25.96
C TYR A 269 -8.43 -11.54 27.49
N HIS A 270 -7.29 -11.90 28.06
CA HIS A 270 -7.18 -12.23 29.47
C HIS A 270 -7.26 -11.02 30.41
N SER A 271 -7.81 -11.28 31.60
CA SER A 271 -7.51 -10.45 32.78
C SER A 271 -6.00 -10.39 33.04
N PHE A 272 -5.51 -9.38 33.76
CA PHE A 272 -4.08 -9.30 34.12
C PHE A 272 -3.55 -10.58 34.77
N GLY A 273 -4.35 -11.24 35.61
CA GLY A 273 -3.95 -12.49 36.27
C GLY A 273 -3.73 -13.63 35.27
N ASN A 274 -4.62 -13.80 34.30
CA ASN A 274 -4.49 -14.86 33.30
C ASN A 274 -3.43 -14.54 32.26
N LEU A 275 -3.26 -13.25 31.91
CA LEU A 275 -2.14 -12.81 31.08
C LEU A 275 -0.80 -13.15 31.76
N ILE A 276 -0.61 -12.79 33.04
CA ILE A 276 0.63 -13.12 33.79
C ILE A 276 0.90 -14.62 33.79
N LEU A 277 -0.14 -15.46 33.94
CA LEU A 277 -0.01 -16.92 33.87
C LEU A 277 0.48 -17.37 32.49
N SER A 278 -0.18 -16.91 31.43
CA SER A 278 0.18 -17.24 30.04
C SER A 278 1.62 -16.82 29.74
N LEU A 279 2.02 -15.61 30.11
CA LEU A 279 3.40 -15.12 29.93
C LEU A 279 4.42 -15.98 30.69
N THR A 280 4.11 -16.36 31.93
CA THR A 280 4.98 -17.21 32.75
C THR A 280 5.15 -18.59 32.13
N LEU A 281 4.06 -19.20 31.64
CA LEU A 281 4.11 -20.50 30.97
C LEU A 281 4.88 -20.42 29.65
N ALA A 282 4.67 -19.36 28.87
CA ALA A 282 5.39 -19.15 27.62
C ALA A 282 6.90 -19.05 27.82
N ASN A 283 7.36 -18.30 28.83
CA ASN A 283 8.78 -18.24 29.18
C ASN A 283 9.33 -19.57 29.70
N LYS A 284 8.54 -20.32 30.47
CA LYS A 284 8.96 -21.58 31.07
C LYS A 284 9.09 -22.70 30.04
N HIS A 285 8.16 -22.79 29.10
CA HIS A 285 8.06 -23.90 28.15
C HIS A 285 8.71 -23.61 26.80
N GLY A 286 8.81 -22.33 26.42
CA GLY A 286 9.47 -21.94 25.19
C GLY A 286 11.00 -22.00 25.31
N LYS A 287 11.65 -22.57 24.29
CA LYS A 287 13.11 -22.83 24.28
C LYS A 287 13.90 -21.89 23.36
N LYS A 288 13.21 -21.09 22.55
CA LYS A 288 13.81 -20.19 21.55
C LYS A 288 14.11 -18.81 22.13
N SER A 289 14.93 -18.04 21.43
CA SER A 289 15.21 -16.63 21.74
C SER A 289 13.94 -15.77 21.75
N VAL A 290 12.99 -16.08 20.85
CA VAL A 290 11.61 -15.57 20.87
C VAL A 290 10.67 -16.76 20.98
N PRO A 291 10.24 -17.12 22.20
CA PRO A 291 9.55 -18.38 22.42
C PRO A 291 8.09 -18.37 21.97
N THR A 292 7.42 -17.22 22.03
CA THR A 292 5.98 -17.11 21.74
C THR A 292 5.63 -15.67 21.34
N GLY A 293 4.67 -15.53 20.42
CA GLY A 293 4.04 -14.27 20.04
C GLY A 293 2.68 -14.07 20.70
N TYR A 294 2.21 -12.83 20.81
CA TYR A 294 0.90 -12.51 21.38
C TYR A 294 0.15 -11.47 20.54
N ILE A 295 -1.14 -11.73 20.29
CA ILE A 295 -2.11 -10.69 19.91
C ILE A 295 -2.93 -10.38 21.17
N VAL A 296 -2.78 -9.18 21.70
CA VAL A 296 -3.31 -8.82 23.01
C VAL A 296 -4.63 -8.06 22.92
N ASN A 297 -5.54 -8.44 23.81
CA ASN A 297 -6.89 -7.91 23.99
C ASN A 297 -7.55 -7.57 22.65
N PRO A 298 -7.79 -8.57 21.77
CA PRO A 298 -8.54 -8.30 20.56
C PRO A 298 -9.88 -7.70 20.95
N ASP A 299 -10.41 -6.87 20.05
CA ASP A 299 -11.63 -6.11 20.22
C ASP A 299 -11.52 -4.90 21.13
N PHE A 300 -10.59 -4.88 22.07
CA PHE A 300 -10.54 -3.80 23.06
C PHE A 300 -10.35 -2.42 22.42
N LEU A 301 -9.29 -2.23 21.63
CA LEU A 301 -9.03 -0.92 21.00
C LEU A 301 -10.13 -0.54 20.00
N GLY A 302 -10.56 -1.51 19.19
CA GLY A 302 -11.62 -1.29 18.19
C GLY A 302 -12.96 -0.92 18.83
N ALA A 303 -13.37 -1.62 19.89
CA ALA A 303 -14.63 -1.36 20.58
C ALA A 303 -14.61 -0.01 21.30
N CYS A 304 -13.50 0.33 21.99
CA CYS A 304 -13.36 1.62 22.63
C CYS A 304 -13.39 2.76 21.59
N GLN A 305 -12.72 2.58 20.45
CA GLN A 305 -12.78 3.55 19.35
C GLN A 305 -14.20 3.69 18.78
N GLN A 306 -14.90 2.56 18.55
CA GLN A 306 -16.24 2.53 17.96
C GLN A 306 -17.25 3.29 18.83
N GLN A 307 -17.08 3.21 20.14
CA GLN A 307 -17.92 3.88 21.13
C GLN A 307 -17.42 5.28 21.51
N ASN A 308 -16.40 5.81 20.80
CA ASN A 308 -15.76 7.10 21.10
C ASN A 308 -15.29 7.23 22.56
N ILE A 309 -14.82 6.14 23.16
CA ILE A 309 -14.30 6.14 24.54
C ILE A 309 -12.95 6.84 24.56
N ALA A 310 -12.87 7.95 25.28
CA ALA A 310 -11.64 8.73 25.44
C ALA A 310 -10.54 7.94 26.16
N SER A 311 -9.26 8.23 25.86
CA SER A 311 -8.12 7.57 26.51
C SER A 311 -8.04 7.83 28.02
N THR A 312 -8.65 8.92 28.49
CA THR A 312 -8.77 9.31 29.90
C THR A 312 -10.03 8.76 30.58
N TYR A 313 -10.89 8.04 29.84
CA TYR A 313 -12.09 7.44 30.41
C TYR A 313 -11.72 6.53 31.57
N HIS A 314 -12.40 6.71 32.71
CA HIS A 314 -12.07 6.00 33.94
C HIS A 314 -12.30 4.50 33.77
N THR A 315 -11.26 3.71 33.99
CA THR A 315 -11.32 2.24 33.93
C THR A 315 -10.33 1.69 34.96
N PRO A 316 -10.78 0.87 35.93
CA PRO A 316 -9.88 0.32 36.93
C PRO A 316 -8.74 -0.46 36.29
N ALA A 317 -7.50 -0.05 36.51
CA ALA A 317 -6.31 -0.71 35.98
C ALA A 317 -5.31 -1.03 37.09
N ARG A 318 -5.04 -0.08 37.98
CA ARG A 318 -3.97 -0.19 38.99
C ARG A 318 -4.31 -1.24 40.04
N ARG A 319 -5.50 -1.14 40.66
CA ARG A 319 -5.93 -2.10 41.68
C ARG A 319 -6.07 -3.53 41.13
N PRO A 320 -6.70 -3.79 39.97
CA PRO A 320 -6.70 -5.11 39.35
C PRO A 320 -5.29 -5.65 39.07
N LEU A 321 -4.39 -4.82 38.54
CA LEU A 321 -3.00 -5.21 38.28
C LEU A 321 -2.26 -5.63 39.56
N THR A 322 -2.35 -4.83 40.63
CA THR A 322 -1.74 -5.17 41.92
C THR A 322 -2.28 -6.49 42.49
N LYS A 323 -3.60 -6.72 42.39
CA LYS A 323 -4.22 -7.98 42.82
C LYS A 323 -3.73 -9.17 41.98
N ALA A 324 -3.60 -9.00 40.67
CA ALA A 324 -3.10 -10.03 39.77
C ALA A 324 -1.65 -10.40 40.07
N LEU A 325 -0.76 -9.41 40.25
CA LEU A 325 0.64 -9.63 40.63
C LEU A 325 0.75 -10.40 41.95
N LYS A 326 -0.02 -9.98 42.96
CA LYS A 326 -0.07 -10.67 44.26
C LYS A 326 -0.57 -12.11 44.11
N ASN A 327 -1.65 -12.34 43.38
CA ASN A 327 -2.21 -13.68 43.19
C ASN A 327 -1.25 -14.62 42.47
N ARG A 328 -0.46 -14.10 41.52
CA ARG A 328 0.55 -14.85 40.77
C ARG A 328 1.90 -14.92 41.46
N ASN A 329 1.98 -14.49 42.73
CA ASN A 329 3.20 -14.44 43.52
C ASN A 329 4.35 -13.69 42.82
N ILE A 330 4.03 -12.70 41.98
CA ILE A 330 5.00 -11.77 41.45
C ILE A 330 5.34 -10.79 42.57
N THR A 331 6.55 -10.92 43.13
CA THR A 331 6.97 -10.20 44.34
C THR A 331 8.27 -9.40 44.09
N GLY A 332 8.77 -8.73 45.13
CA GLY A 332 10.02 -7.97 45.08
C GLY A 332 9.90 -6.66 44.31
N THR A 333 11.01 -6.23 43.71
CA THR A 333 11.14 -4.95 42.99
C THR A 333 10.14 -4.81 41.85
N THR A 334 9.76 -5.90 41.20
CA THR A 334 8.78 -5.90 40.11
C THR A 334 7.39 -5.43 40.55
N ALA A 335 6.88 -5.97 41.66
CA ALA A 335 5.56 -5.58 42.17
C ALA A 335 5.53 -4.17 42.78
N ALA A 336 6.66 -3.74 43.37
CA ALA A 336 6.82 -2.40 43.93
C ALA A 336 7.02 -1.31 42.85
N ALA A 337 7.32 -1.68 41.61
CA ALA A 337 7.71 -0.78 40.54
C ALA A 337 6.62 -0.52 39.48
N ILE A 338 5.33 -0.72 39.79
CA ILE A 338 4.24 -0.35 38.86
C ILE A 338 4.36 1.16 38.54
N PRO A 339 4.64 1.55 37.28
CA PRO A 339 4.86 2.95 36.90
C PRO A 339 3.70 3.86 37.33
N ALA A 340 4.00 5.10 37.69
CA ALA A 340 3.00 6.07 38.14
C ALA A 340 2.02 6.46 37.01
N GLU A 341 2.46 6.35 35.76
CA GLU A 341 1.69 6.62 34.54
C GLU A 341 0.57 5.59 34.31
N ILE A 342 0.65 4.41 34.94
CA ILE A 342 -0.44 3.43 34.96
C ILE A 342 -1.49 3.92 35.96
N THR A 343 -2.47 4.65 35.43
CA THR A 343 -3.62 5.23 36.14
C THR A 343 -4.91 4.46 35.86
N ASP A 344 -5.98 4.72 36.61
CA ASP A 344 -7.30 4.08 36.38
C ASP A 344 -8.03 4.71 35.18
N THR A 345 -7.44 4.55 34.00
CA THR A 345 -7.95 5.01 32.70
C THR A 345 -7.78 3.94 31.62
N ILE A 346 -8.44 4.07 30.47
CA ILE A 346 -8.19 3.24 29.29
C ILE A 346 -6.71 3.23 28.91
N ARG A 347 -6.08 4.41 28.88
CA ARG A 347 -4.64 4.52 28.64
C ARG A 347 -3.82 3.78 29.69
N GLY A 348 -4.16 3.91 30.96
CA GLY A 348 -3.46 3.20 32.02
C GLY A 348 -3.59 1.68 31.92
N HIS A 349 -4.74 1.14 31.51
CA HIS A 349 -4.92 -0.29 31.22
C HIS A 349 -4.01 -0.77 30.09
N VAL A 350 -3.96 -0.02 28.98
CA VAL A 350 -3.08 -0.33 27.84
C VAL A 350 -1.61 -0.30 28.25
N LEU A 351 -1.19 0.72 29.00
CA LEU A 351 0.18 0.82 29.53
C LEU A 351 0.51 -0.33 30.49
N ALA A 352 -0.46 -0.79 31.29
CA ALA A 352 -0.27 -1.94 32.18
C ALA A 352 -0.01 -3.24 31.42
N VAL A 353 -0.75 -3.50 30.34
CA VAL A 353 -0.50 -4.66 29.47
C VAL A 353 0.90 -4.58 28.87
N ASN A 354 1.27 -3.45 28.25
CA ASN A 354 2.62 -3.28 27.69
C ASN A 354 3.70 -3.48 28.75
N TRP A 355 3.54 -2.90 29.94
CA TRP A 355 4.48 -3.04 31.06
C TRP A 355 4.66 -4.50 31.52
N LEU A 356 3.59 -5.31 31.54
CA LEU A 356 3.68 -6.73 31.90
C LEU A 356 4.57 -7.52 30.93
N PHE A 357 4.43 -7.30 29.62
CA PHE A 357 5.29 -7.96 28.63
C PHE A 357 6.77 -7.61 28.84
N LEU A 358 7.09 -6.35 29.12
CA LEU A 358 8.48 -5.97 29.36
C LEU A 358 9.05 -6.57 30.63
N THR A 359 8.25 -6.53 31.69
CA THR A 359 8.75 -6.78 33.04
C THR A 359 8.83 -8.28 33.30
N LEU A 360 7.89 -9.04 32.74
CA LEU A 360 7.79 -10.47 32.97
C LEU A 360 8.23 -11.30 31.76
N ALA A 361 8.26 -10.74 30.55
CA ALA A 361 8.28 -11.53 29.33
C ALA A 361 9.03 -10.88 28.15
N LYS A 362 10.15 -10.20 28.43
CA LYS A 362 10.93 -9.42 27.45
C LYS A 362 11.40 -10.22 26.21
N SER A 363 11.53 -11.54 26.34
CA SER A 363 11.88 -12.43 25.22
C SER A 363 10.72 -12.61 24.23
N LEU A 364 9.48 -12.49 24.68
CA LEU A 364 8.27 -12.67 23.87
C LEU A 364 8.06 -11.49 22.92
N THR A 365 7.38 -11.76 21.81
CA THR A 365 6.90 -10.71 20.89
C THR A 365 5.41 -10.49 21.12
N PHE A 366 4.91 -9.28 20.94
CA PHE A 366 3.47 -9.02 21.09
C PHE A 366 3.01 -7.83 20.25
N GLY A 367 1.72 -7.80 19.98
CA GLY A 367 1.06 -6.76 19.21
C GLY A 367 -0.37 -6.55 19.66
N TRP A 368 -0.84 -5.31 19.55
CA TRP A 368 -2.26 -4.99 19.72
C TRP A 368 -3.05 -5.22 18.45
N GLN A 369 -4.35 -5.40 18.59
CA GLN A 369 -5.26 -5.56 17.48
C GLN A 369 -6.21 -4.35 17.35
N VAL A 370 -6.48 -3.93 16.10
CA VAL A 370 -7.47 -2.91 15.74
C VAL A 370 -8.44 -3.45 14.69
N LYS A 371 -9.68 -2.94 14.70
CA LYS A 371 -10.77 -3.44 13.84
C LYS A 371 -11.11 -2.45 12.75
N LEU A 372 -11.53 -2.95 11.59
CA LEU A 372 -12.03 -2.09 10.50
C LEU A 372 -13.32 -1.36 10.89
N TRP A 373 -14.10 -1.88 11.83
CA TRP A 373 -15.31 -1.23 12.34
C TRP A 373 -15.10 -0.40 13.61
N GLY A 374 -13.85 -0.17 14.03
CA GLY A 374 -13.52 0.74 15.12
C GLY A 374 -13.98 2.19 14.88
N LEU A 375 -14.30 2.55 13.64
CA LEU A 375 -14.81 3.88 13.26
C LEU A 375 -16.34 3.91 13.10
N GLY A 376 -17.04 3.01 13.78
CA GLY A 376 -18.51 2.91 13.78
C GLY A 376 -19.00 1.67 13.03
N SER A 377 -18.54 1.47 11.79
CA SER A 377 -18.91 0.34 10.94
C SER A 377 -17.80 0.02 9.95
N GLY A 378 -17.69 -1.24 9.50
CA GLY A 378 -16.81 -1.64 8.39
C GLY A 378 -17.31 -1.22 7.00
N ARG A 379 -18.52 -0.65 6.89
CA ARG A 379 -19.13 -0.27 5.60
C ARG A 379 -18.33 0.72 4.76
N TRP A 380 -17.43 1.48 5.38
CA TRP A 380 -16.54 2.40 4.66
C TRP A 380 -15.68 1.67 3.62
N LEU A 381 -15.38 0.38 3.80
CA LEU A 381 -14.67 -0.42 2.78
C LEU A 381 -15.44 -0.53 1.47
N TYR A 382 -16.77 -0.56 1.55
CA TYR A 382 -17.67 -0.67 0.39
C TYR A 382 -18.06 0.68 -0.17
N SER A 383 -17.92 1.74 0.63
CA SER A 383 -18.23 3.11 0.22
C SER A 383 -17.31 3.59 -0.90
N ARG A 384 -17.85 4.46 -1.74
CA ARG A 384 -17.11 5.21 -2.77
C ARG A 384 -17.08 6.71 -2.46
N ASP A 385 -17.60 7.13 -1.29
CA ASP A 385 -17.45 8.50 -0.82
C ASP A 385 -15.95 8.81 -0.60
N PRO A 386 -15.42 9.92 -1.16
CA PRO A 386 -14.05 10.34 -0.95
C PRO A 386 -13.65 10.47 0.54
N LYS A 387 -14.61 10.74 1.44
CA LYS A 387 -14.38 10.83 2.90
C LYS A 387 -14.06 9.48 3.53
N ASP A 388 -14.54 8.39 2.93
CA ASP A 388 -14.33 7.02 3.38
C ASP A 388 -13.08 6.39 2.76
N ASN A 389 -12.13 7.18 2.28
CA ASN A 389 -10.90 6.63 1.71
C ASN A 389 -10.03 5.95 2.79
N PRO A 390 -9.31 4.85 2.46
CA PRO A 390 -8.50 4.10 3.43
C PRO A 390 -7.48 4.94 4.21
N ILE A 391 -6.89 5.97 3.59
CA ILE A 391 -5.89 6.83 4.22
C ILE A 391 -6.53 7.71 5.30
N ALA A 392 -7.71 8.26 5.06
CA ALA A 392 -8.45 9.05 6.05
C ALA A 392 -8.87 8.19 7.26
N MET A 393 -9.35 6.98 6.99
CA MET A 393 -9.72 6.01 8.05
C MET A 393 -8.49 5.60 8.87
N THR A 394 -7.36 5.36 8.20
CA THR A 394 -6.09 5.08 8.84
C THR A 394 -5.70 6.17 9.84
N LYS A 395 -5.73 7.44 9.44
CA LYS A 395 -5.33 8.56 10.32
C LYS A 395 -6.13 8.57 11.62
N ARG A 396 -7.44 8.33 11.55
CA ARG A 396 -8.33 8.31 12.72
C ARG A 396 -8.01 7.13 13.64
N THR A 397 -7.77 5.95 13.08
CA THR A 397 -7.35 4.77 13.87
C THR A 397 -5.98 4.96 14.48
N ALA A 398 -5.02 5.48 13.72
CA ALA A 398 -3.67 5.70 14.20
C ALA A 398 -3.60 6.76 15.29
N GLU A 399 -4.37 7.85 15.16
CA GLU A 399 -4.52 8.85 16.21
C GLU A 399 -5.06 8.22 17.51
N TYR A 400 -6.12 7.40 17.40
CA TYR A 400 -6.69 6.72 18.57
C TYR A 400 -5.67 5.80 19.25
N VAL A 401 -4.98 4.97 18.48
CA VAL A 401 -3.92 4.05 18.94
C VAL A 401 -2.80 4.80 19.69
N ARG A 402 -2.43 6.00 19.22
CA ARG A 402 -1.47 6.87 19.93
C ARG A 402 -2.05 7.44 21.22
N LEU A 403 -3.30 7.92 21.19
CA LEU A 403 -3.97 8.56 22.33
C LEU A 403 -4.12 7.60 23.51
N VAL A 404 -4.47 6.34 23.26
CA VAL A 404 -4.58 5.29 24.28
C VAL A 404 -3.23 4.72 24.70
N GLY A 405 -2.13 5.12 24.05
CA GLY A 405 -0.78 4.75 24.46
C GLY A 405 -0.37 3.32 24.11
N ALA A 406 -1.07 2.65 23.18
CA ALA A 406 -0.68 1.31 22.73
C ALA A 406 0.70 1.33 22.07
N TYR A 407 0.99 2.41 21.33
CA TYR A 407 2.29 2.68 20.73
C TYR A 407 2.65 4.15 20.97
N ASN A 408 3.57 4.40 21.90
CA ASN A 408 4.10 5.74 22.13
C ASN A 408 5.46 5.87 21.43
N ASN A 409 5.50 6.63 20.33
CA ASN A 409 6.66 6.83 19.48
C ASN A 409 7.39 8.16 19.73
N ARG A 410 7.00 8.94 20.75
CA ARG A 410 7.57 10.28 20.97
C ARG A 410 9.01 10.30 21.53
N ASN A 411 9.62 9.15 21.82
CA ASN A 411 11.03 9.10 22.21
C ASN A 411 11.67 7.73 21.91
N PRO A 412 12.30 7.53 20.74
CA PRO A 412 12.95 6.26 20.35
C PRO A 412 14.07 5.83 21.30
N SER A 413 14.70 6.78 22.00
CA SER A 413 15.76 6.50 22.99
C SER A 413 15.23 6.25 24.41
N SER A 414 13.92 6.39 24.64
CA SER A 414 13.26 5.97 25.89
C SER A 414 12.11 4.96 25.68
N SER A 415 11.91 4.44 24.47
CA SER A 415 10.79 3.54 24.13
C SER A 415 11.08 2.09 24.50
N ILE A 416 11.18 1.83 25.81
CA ILE A 416 11.24 0.46 26.30
C ILE A 416 9.88 -0.27 26.20
N TYR A 417 8.78 0.40 25.79
CA TYR A 417 7.37 -0.07 25.85
C TYR A 417 6.67 -0.37 24.51
N GLN A 418 7.40 -0.62 23.42
CA GLN A 418 6.76 -0.77 22.11
C GLN A 418 6.41 -2.23 21.80
N PRO A 419 5.12 -2.54 21.54
CA PRO A 419 4.74 -3.78 20.89
C PRO A 419 5.42 -3.87 19.50
N GLY A 420 5.65 -5.09 19.04
CA GLY A 420 6.42 -5.37 17.82
C GLY A 420 5.63 -5.27 16.51
N PHE A 421 4.30 -5.30 16.56
CA PHE A 421 3.43 -5.25 15.38
C PHE A 421 1.99 -4.87 15.76
N LEU A 422 1.22 -4.37 14.80
CA LEU A 422 -0.24 -4.21 14.90
C LEU A 422 -0.96 -5.32 14.11
N ALA A 423 -2.05 -5.86 14.63
CA ALA A 423 -2.94 -6.75 13.87
C ALA A 423 -4.21 -6.00 13.43
N VAL A 424 -4.64 -6.15 12.18
CA VAL A 424 -5.88 -5.54 11.68
C VAL A 424 -6.90 -6.62 11.38
N ASP A 425 -7.97 -6.63 12.17
CA ASP A 425 -9.08 -7.59 12.09
C ASP A 425 -10.10 -7.17 11.03
N ARG A 426 -10.39 -8.13 10.15
CA ARG A 426 -11.33 -8.04 9.03
C ARG A 426 -12.64 -8.79 9.26
N TYR A 427 -12.81 -9.43 10.41
CA TYR A 427 -13.81 -10.45 10.73
C TYR A 427 -13.78 -11.63 9.75
N GLU A 428 -13.43 -12.82 10.23
CA GLU A 428 -13.24 -14.01 9.38
C GLU A 428 -14.51 -14.40 8.62
N ALA A 429 -15.69 -14.05 9.14
CA ALA A 429 -16.95 -14.38 8.49
C ALA A 429 -17.25 -13.52 7.24
N ASP A 430 -16.54 -12.40 7.06
CA ASP A 430 -16.75 -11.40 6.00
C ASP A 430 -15.96 -11.76 4.72
N ASP A 431 -15.87 -13.05 4.40
CA ASP A 431 -15.21 -13.54 3.17
C ASP A 431 -16.17 -14.29 2.24
N PHE A 432 -15.65 -15.14 1.35
CA PHE A 432 -16.41 -16.03 0.45
C PHE A 432 -17.18 -17.15 1.16
N THR A 433 -17.83 -16.84 2.29
CA THR A 433 -18.77 -17.72 2.98
C THR A 433 -20.21 -17.36 2.61
N ILE A 434 -21.14 -18.32 2.74
CA ILE A 434 -22.59 -18.05 2.59
C ILE A 434 -23.03 -16.91 3.53
N ARG A 435 -22.46 -16.86 4.73
CA ARG A 435 -22.74 -15.80 5.71
C ARG A 435 -22.26 -14.44 5.23
N GLY A 436 -21.04 -14.34 4.71
CA GLY A 436 -20.48 -13.11 4.17
C GLY A 436 -21.28 -12.63 2.95
N TYR A 437 -21.59 -13.54 2.03
CA TYR A 437 -22.40 -13.24 0.84
C TYR A 437 -23.82 -12.77 1.20
N ALA A 438 -24.55 -13.54 2.01
CA ALA A 438 -25.94 -13.26 2.35
C ALA A 438 -26.12 -11.94 3.13
N ASN A 439 -25.11 -11.52 3.89
CA ASN A 439 -25.16 -10.29 4.69
C ASN A 439 -24.49 -9.08 4.00
N GLY A 440 -23.99 -9.24 2.77
CA GLY A 440 -23.35 -8.16 2.00
C GLY A 440 -21.98 -7.75 2.52
N TRP A 441 -21.26 -8.68 3.15
CA TRP A 441 -19.93 -8.46 3.74
C TRP A 441 -18.82 -9.25 3.03
N SER A 442 -19.08 -9.89 1.90
CA SER A 442 -18.04 -10.56 1.12
C SER A 442 -17.18 -9.52 0.38
N PHE A 443 -15.86 -9.60 0.53
CA PHE A 443 -14.94 -8.64 -0.10
C PHE A 443 -14.69 -9.04 -1.56
N SER A 444 -14.94 -8.11 -2.48
CA SER A 444 -14.43 -8.22 -3.85
C SER A 444 -13.00 -7.69 -3.95
N SER A 445 -12.42 -7.71 -5.15
CA SER A 445 -11.09 -7.12 -5.41
C SER A 445 -10.98 -5.67 -4.93
N CYS A 446 -12.08 -4.90 -4.98
CA CYS A 446 -12.04 -3.50 -4.52
C CYS A 446 -11.87 -3.39 -3.00
N GLU A 447 -12.61 -4.18 -2.23
CA GLU A 447 -12.56 -4.13 -0.77
C GLU A 447 -11.24 -4.71 -0.25
N TRP A 448 -10.68 -5.73 -0.90
CA TRP A 448 -9.32 -6.22 -0.64
C TRP A 448 -8.26 -5.14 -0.86
N LEU A 449 -8.29 -4.45 -2.00
CA LEU A 449 -7.37 -3.34 -2.28
C LEU A 449 -7.46 -2.22 -1.23
N ARG A 450 -8.69 -1.88 -0.80
CA ARG A 450 -8.94 -0.86 0.21
C ARG A 450 -8.46 -1.29 1.60
N PHE A 451 -8.62 -2.57 1.94
CA PHE A 451 -8.11 -3.15 3.18
C PHE A 451 -6.58 -3.14 3.24
N TYR A 452 -5.90 -3.57 2.18
CA TYR A 452 -4.44 -3.53 2.13
C TYR A 452 -3.90 -2.09 2.10
N ALA A 453 -4.58 -1.17 1.40
CA ALA A 453 -4.26 0.25 1.45
C ALA A 453 -4.36 0.84 2.87
N PHE A 454 -5.37 0.40 3.64
CA PHE A 454 -5.48 0.77 5.07
C PHE A 454 -4.32 0.18 5.89
N CYS A 455 -3.99 -1.11 5.72
CA CYS A 455 -2.90 -1.75 6.44
C CYS A 455 -1.54 -1.10 6.14
N GLY A 456 -1.23 -0.87 4.86
CA GLY A 456 0.00 -0.22 4.41
C GLY A 456 0.11 1.21 4.91
N ALA A 457 -0.99 1.97 4.85
CA ALA A 457 -1.01 3.34 5.39
C ALA A 457 -0.84 3.36 6.91
N LEU A 458 -1.43 2.40 7.65
CA LEU A 458 -1.30 2.30 9.10
C LEU A 458 0.14 1.96 9.50
N SER A 459 0.77 1.05 8.75
CA SER A 459 2.18 0.69 8.91
C SER A 459 3.09 1.90 8.68
N LEU A 460 2.85 2.66 7.61
CA LEU A 460 3.58 3.89 7.29
C LEU A 460 3.40 4.96 8.37
N ASP A 461 2.19 5.17 8.87
CA ASP A 461 1.87 6.21 9.85
C ASP A 461 2.45 5.93 11.26
N HIS A 462 2.51 4.66 11.64
CA HIS A 462 3.09 4.22 12.92
C HIS A 462 4.56 3.80 12.84
N GLN A 463 5.12 3.64 11.64
CA GLN A 463 6.46 3.10 11.41
C GLN A 463 6.67 1.71 12.05
N MET A 464 5.68 0.83 11.89
CA MET A 464 5.75 -0.54 12.42
C MET A 464 5.08 -1.58 11.51
N PRO A 465 5.45 -2.87 11.66
CA PRO A 465 4.79 -3.96 10.97
C PRO A 465 3.29 -4.00 11.28
N VAL A 466 2.49 -4.20 10.23
CA VAL A 466 1.05 -4.45 10.35
C VAL A 466 0.76 -5.84 9.76
N MET A 467 0.14 -6.70 10.57
CA MET A 467 -0.35 -8.02 10.21
C MET A 467 -1.81 -7.92 9.77
N PRO A 468 -2.13 -8.18 8.50
CA PRO A 468 -3.50 -8.49 8.10
C PRO A 468 -3.95 -9.76 8.84
N TRP A 469 -5.02 -9.67 9.63
CA TRP A 469 -5.46 -10.73 10.53
C TRP A 469 -6.78 -11.35 10.07
N GLN A 470 -6.97 -12.64 10.34
CA GLN A 470 -8.17 -13.42 9.99
C GLN A 470 -8.50 -13.45 8.49
N ILE A 471 -7.47 -13.72 7.67
CA ILE A 471 -7.65 -14.04 6.25
C ILE A 471 -8.05 -15.51 6.14
N LEU A 472 -9.20 -15.81 5.53
CA LEU A 472 -9.58 -17.19 5.27
C LEU A 472 -8.77 -17.76 4.10
N ALA A 473 -8.45 -19.05 4.19
CA ALA A 473 -7.74 -19.79 3.14
C ALA A 473 -8.68 -20.36 2.05
N SER A 474 -9.93 -19.87 1.99
CA SER A 474 -11.02 -20.46 1.19
C SER A 474 -10.77 -20.41 -0.30
#